data_AF-A0A1N7S8K0-F1
#
_entry.id   AF-A0A1N7S8K0-F1
#
_cell.length_a   1.000
_cell.length_b   1.000
_cell.length_c   1.000
_cell.angle_alpha   90.00
_cell.angle_beta   90.00
_cell.angle_gamma   90.00
#
_symmetry.space_group_name_H-M   'P 1'
#
loop_
_entity.id
_entity.type
_entity.pdbx_description
1 polymer ?
#
loop_
_entity_poly.entity_id
_entity_poly.type
_entity_poly.pdbx_seq_one_letter_code
_entity_poly.pdbx_strand_id
1 'polypeptide(L)'
;MRWPPHGGGFAAVAVNDAESLLQCVQAGLGRSLLPCIVADRTAGLARVDFGGAALLEREIWTLAHPDVRHLARVSAVLAWIEATLANGEV
;
A
#
# COMPACT_ATOMS: atom_id res chain seq x y z
N MET A 1 3.01 -12.30 16.17
CA MET A 1 2.73 -13.45 15.30
C MET A 1 4.02 -13.72 14.51
N ARG A 2 4.70 -14.85 14.74
CA ARG A 2 6.01 -15.16 14.14
C ARG A 2 5.82 -16.29 13.12
N TRP A 3 5.91 -15.95 11.85
CA TRP A 3 5.83 -16.87 10.71
C TRP A 3 7.13 -17.70 10.58
N PRO A 4 7.07 -19.02 10.26
CA PRO A 4 8.26 -19.87 10.10
C PRO A 4 8.85 -19.80 8.67
N PRO A 5 10.11 -20.24 8.47
CA PRO A 5 10.94 -19.76 7.38
C PRO A 5 10.76 -20.57 6.10
N HIS A 6 10.38 -19.90 5.01
CA HIS A 6 10.72 -20.38 3.66
C HIS A 6 12.09 -19.80 3.31
N GLY A 7 13.17 -20.56 3.50
CA GLY A 7 14.49 -20.47 2.81
C GLY A 7 15.15 -19.10 2.53
N GLY A 8 14.63 -18.00 3.06
CA GLY A 8 15.07 -16.63 2.81
C GLY A 8 15.66 -16.05 4.08
N GLY A 9 16.78 -15.32 3.93
CA GLY A 9 17.40 -14.63 5.04
C GLY A 9 16.42 -13.71 5.78
N PHE A 10 16.75 -13.38 7.02
CA PHE A 10 15.97 -12.39 7.77
C PHE A 10 16.05 -11.04 7.05
N ALA A 11 14.89 -10.39 6.85
CA ALA A 11 14.88 -8.98 6.51
C ALA A 11 15.56 -8.22 7.66
N ALA A 12 16.50 -7.32 7.34
CA ALA A 12 17.21 -6.53 8.35
C ALA A 12 16.25 -5.67 9.19
N VAL A 13 15.10 -5.30 8.61
CA VAL A 13 14.01 -4.56 9.26
C VAL A 13 12.68 -5.18 8.83
N ALA A 14 11.73 -5.28 9.77
CA ALA A 14 10.36 -5.71 9.52
C ALA A 14 9.39 -4.73 10.18
N VAL A 15 8.44 -4.24 9.39
CA VAL A 15 7.41 -3.26 9.80
C VAL A 15 6.05 -3.71 9.27
N ASN A 16 4.97 -3.23 9.86
CA ASN A 16 3.60 -3.70 9.58
C ASN A 16 2.70 -2.66 8.91
N ASP A 17 3.28 -1.57 8.39
CA ASP A 17 2.58 -0.52 7.68
C ASP A 17 3.42 0.00 6.50
N ALA A 18 2.76 0.64 5.53
CA ALA A 18 3.41 1.10 4.31
C ALA A 18 4.29 2.35 4.51
N GLU A 19 3.96 3.20 5.50
CA GLU A 19 4.67 4.45 5.76
C GLU A 19 6.04 4.18 6.38
N SER A 20 6.11 3.35 7.42
CA SER A 20 7.37 2.89 8.03
C SER A 20 8.25 2.18 7.00
N LEU A 21 7.64 1.42 6.10
CA LEU A 21 8.36 0.70 5.03
C LEU A 21 8.96 1.69 4.03
N LEU A 22 8.19 2.71 3.63
CA LEU A 22 8.64 3.80 2.78
C LEU A 22 9.83 4.54 3.40
N GLN A 23 9.72 4.93 4.68
CA GLN A 23 10.77 5.63 5.41
C GLN A 23 12.06 4.80 5.50
N CYS A 24 11.96 3.48 5.70
CA CYS A 24 13.13 2.60 5.70
C CYS A 24 13.85 2.58 4.35
N VAL A 25 13.09 2.56 3.24
CA VAL A 25 13.67 2.59 1.89
C VAL A 25 14.30 3.96 1.62
N GLN A 26 13.64 5.07 1.98
CA GLN A 26 14.19 6.42 1.83
C GLN A 26 15.46 6.63 2.66
N ALA A 27 15.54 6.04 3.84
CA ALA A 27 16.74 6.06 4.70
C ALA A 27 17.88 5.15 4.18
N GLY A 28 17.67 4.42 3.08
CA GLY A 28 18.68 3.56 2.47
C GLY A 28 18.89 2.22 3.17
N LEU A 29 17.94 1.77 4.01
CA LEU A 29 18.03 0.50 4.74
C LEU A 29 17.83 -0.74 3.85
N GLY A 30 17.36 -0.55 2.61
CA GLY A 30 17.21 -1.63 1.65
C GLY A 30 16.21 -1.33 0.52
N ARG A 31 15.67 -2.40 -0.07
CA ARG A 31 14.64 -2.36 -1.12
C ARG A 31 13.38 -3.04 -0.60
N SER A 32 12.21 -2.59 -1.06
CA SER A 32 10.94 -3.20 -0.67
C SER A 32 9.88 -3.08 -1.76
N LEU A 33 8.82 -3.88 -1.62
CA LEU A 33 7.58 -3.72 -2.37
C LEU A 33 6.75 -2.61 -1.75
N LEU A 34 6.40 -1.61 -2.54
CA LEU A 34 5.60 -0.46 -2.12
C LEU A 34 4.39 -0.32 -3.04
N PRO A 35 3.23 0.14 -2.54
CA PRO A 35 2.10 0.47 -3.39
C PRO A 35 2.51 1.53 -4.42
N CYS A 36 2.24 1.28 -5.71
CA CYS A 36 2.61 2.20 -6.80
C CYS A 36 2.05 3.61 -6.58
N ILE A 37 0.81 3.72 -6.07
CA ILE A 37 0.16 5.00 -5.77
C ILE A 37 0.99 5.89 -4.82
N VAL A 38 1.76 5.28 -3.91
CA VAL A 38 2.66 5.97 -2.98
C VAL A 38 4.05 6.15 -3.59
N ALA A 39 4.64 5.07 -4.10
CA ALA A 39 6.04 5.06 -4.52
C ALA A 39 6.30 5.95 -5.74
N ASP A 40 5.36 6.02 -6.70
CA ASP A 40 5.51 6.81 -7.93
C ASP A 40 5.54 8.31 -7.67
N ARG A 41 4.97 8.77 -6.55
CA ARG A 41 4.94 10.19 -6.15
C ARG A 41 6.08 10.54 -5.19
N THR A 42 6.84 9.57 -4.74
CA THR A 42 7.86 9.79 -3.73
C THR A 42 9.21 10.08 -4.37
N ALA A 43 9.67 11.32 -4.24
CA ALA A 43 11.00 11.72 -4.68
C ALA A 43 12.10 10.89 -3.97
N GLY A 44 13.18 10.60 -4.69
CA GLY A 44 14.32 9.85 -4.16
C GLY A 44 14.16 8.33 -4.22
N LEU A 45 13.05 7.81 -4.74
CA LEU A 45 12.89 6.39 -5.03
C LEU A 45 13.13 6.07 -6.50
N ALA A 46 13.60 4.86 -6.76
CA ALA A 46 13.72 4.31 -8.10
C ALA A 46 13.08 2.91 -8.12
N ARG A 47 12.34 2.63 -9.20
CA ARG A 47 11.80 1.28 -9.45
C ARG A 47 12.97 0.32 -9.75
N VAL A 48 12.94 -0.83 -9.09
CA VAL A 48 13.89 -1.91 -9.35
C VAL A 48 13.26 -2.86 -10.35
N ASP A 49 13.92 -3.07 -11.48
CA ASP A 49 13.48 -4.05 -12.47
C ASP A 49 13.52 -5.46 -11.87
N PHE A 50 12.43 -6.20 -12.05
CA PHE A 50 12.28 -7.58 -11.58
C PHE A 50 12.09 -8.56 -12.74
N GLY A 51 12.74 -8.30 -13.88
CA GLY A 51 12.86 -9.26 -14.98
C GLY A 51 11.54 -9.58 -15.67
N GLY A 52 10.64 -8.60 -15.76
CA GLY A 52 9.37 -8.74 -16.47
C GLY A 52 8.29 -9.53 -15.75
N ALA A 53 8.43 -9.83 -14.46
CA ALA A 53 7.33 -10.37 -13.67
C ALA A 53 6.16 -9.38 -13.61
N ALA A 54 4.92 -9.89 -13.59
CA ALA A 54 3.74 -9.06 -13.43
C ALA A 54 3.80 -8.27 -12.11
N LEU A 55 3.31 -7.03 -12.12
CA LEU A 55 3.13 -6.27 -10.90
C LEU A 55 2.13 -7.00 -9.98
N LEU A 56 2.45 -7.03 -8.70
CA LEU A 56 1.52 -7.54 -7.70
C LEU A 56 0.34 -6.58 -7.60
N GLU A 57 -0.87 -7.13 -7.73
CA GLU A 57 -2.10 -6.38 -7.56
C GLU A 57 -2.65 -6.60 -6.15
N ARG A 58 -3.25 -5.54 -5.60
CA ARG A 58 -3.91 -5.60 -4.30
C ARG A 58 -5.19 -4.77 -4.36
N GLU A 59 -6.29 -5.41 -4.00
CA GLU A 59 -7.61 -4.78 -3.94
C GLU A 59 -7.74 -3.90 -2.71
N ILE A 60 -8.42 -2.76 -2.89
CA ILE A 60 -8.85 -1.87 -1.80
C ILE A 60 -10.36 -2.00 -1.67
N TRP A 61 -10.82 -2.30 -0.46
CA TRP A 61 -12.23 -2.51 -0.16
C TRP A 61 -12.75 -1.43 0.77
N THR A 62 -13.80 -0.73 0.36
CA THR A 62 -14.49 0.23 1.23
C THR A 62 -15.64 -0.49 1.94
N LEU A 63 -15.58 -0.54 3.28
CA LEU A 63 -16.55 -1.27 4.10
C LEU A 63 -17.26 -0.33 5.07
N ALA A 64 -18.58 -0.47 5.16
CA ALA A 64 -19.43 0.24 6.13
C ALA A 64 -20.48 -0.71 6.71
N HIS A 65 -20.84 -0.53 7.98
CA HIS A 65 -21.90 -1.33 8.60
C HIS A 65 -23.24 -1.11 7.85
N PRO A 66 -24.03 -2.17 7.55
CA PRO A 66 -25.27 -2.04 6.81
C PRO A 66 -26.23 -0.98 7.35
N ASP A 67 -26.31 -0.87 8.68
CA ASP A 67 -27.20 0.08 9.37
C ASP A 67 -26.77 1.55 9.25
N VAL A 68 -25.53 1.83 8.85
CA VAL A 68 -25.05 3.23 8.72
C VAL A 68 -24.75 3.60 7.28
N ARG A 69 -24.61 2.63 6.37
CA ARG A 69 -24.24 2.86 4.97
C ARG A 69 -25.20 3.80 4.22
N HIS A 70 -26.46 3.87 4.67
CA HIS A 70 -27.53 4.66 4.07
C HIS A 70 -27.63 6.08 4.63
N LEU A 71 -26.92 6.39 5.73
CA LEU A 71 -26.90 7.73 6.29
C LEU A 71 -26.18 8.66 5.31
N ALA A 72 -26.80 9.80 4.97
CA ALA A 72 -26.31 10.70 3.93
C ALA A 72 -24.82 11.07 4.08
N ARG A 73 -24.37 11.35 5.32
CA ARG A 73 -22.96 11.66 5.61
C ARG A 73 -22.00 10.49 5.32
N VAL A 74 -22.44 9.25 5.53
CA VAL A 74 -21.63 8.06 5.26
C VAL A 74 -21.57 7.82 3.76
N SER A 75 -22.71 7.81 3.08
CA SER A 75 -22.75 7.62 1.62
C SER A 75 -21.94 8.70 0.88
N ALA A 76 -21.97 9.95 1.35
CA ALA A 76 -21.19 11.05 0.78
C ALA A 76 -19.67 10.79 0.87
N VAL A 77 -19.18 10.33 2.02
CA VAL A 77 -17.75 10.00 2.20
C VAL A 77 -17.35 8.78 1.38
N LEU A 78 -18.20 7.73 1.34
CA LEU A 78 -17.94 6.55 0.52
C LEU A 78 -17.80 6.93 -0.96
N ALA A 79 -18.73 7.73 -1.48
CA ALA A 79 -18.67 8.22 -2.86
C ALA A 79 -17.42 9.08 -3.13
N TRP A 80 -17.00 9.90 -2.17
CA TRP A 80 -15.77 10.67 -2.29
C TRP A 80 -14.52 9.77 -2.32
N ILE A 81 -14.42 8.78 -1.43
CA ILE A 81 -13.30 7.81 -1.41
C ILE A 81 -13.21 7.06 -2.74
N GLU A 82 -14.35 6.57 -3.25
CA GLU A 82 -14.41 5.85 -4.53
C GLU A 82 -13.93 6.72 -5.69
N ALA A 83 -14.36 7.98 -5.75
CA ALA A 83 -13.91 8.93 -6.78
C ALA A 83 -12.40 9.20 -6.70
N THR A 84 -11.86 9.43 -5.50
CA THR A 84 -10.42 9.68 -5.29
C THR A 84 -9.56 8.50 -5.71
N LEU A 85 -9.98 7.28 -5.40
CA LEU A 85 -9.24 6.06 -5.77
C LEU A 85 -9.33 5.77 -7.28
N ALA A 86 -10.48 5.99 -7.90
CA ALA A 86 -10.67 5.79 -9.35
C ALA A 86 -9.81 6.77 -10.18
N ASN A 87 -9.66 8.00 -9.72
CA ASN A 87 -8.84 9.01 -10.39
C ASN A 87 -7.34 8.85 -10.13
N GLY A 88 -6.96 7.95 -9.21
CA GLY A 88 -5.59 7.87 -8.71
C GLY A 88 -5.16 9.21 -8.14
N GLU A 89 -5.99 9.89 -7.33
CA GLU A 89 -5.69 11.18 -6.70
C GLU A 89 -5.29 11.03 -5.23
N VAL A 90 -4.59 9.94 -4.89
CA VAL A 90 -4.01 9.69 -3.55
C VAL A 90 -2.52 9.90 -3.55
#